data_AF-A0A5P9K0C1-F1
#
_entry.id   AF-A0A5P9K0C1-F1
#
_cell.length_a   1.000
_cell.length_b   1.000
_cell.length_c   1.000
_cell.angle_alpha   90.00
_cell.angle_beta   90.00
_cell.angle_gamma   90.00
#
_symmetry.space_group_name_H-M   'P 1'
#
loop_
_entity.id
_entity.type
_entity.pdbx_description
1 polymer ?
#
loop_
_entity_poly.entity_id
_entity_poly.type
_entity_poly.pdbx_seq_one_letter_code
_entity_poly.pdbx_strand_id
1 'polypeptide(L)'
;MNLNGYTDLPDGKIASVVTYLHMRRPPDLPRPEAPPGLTLERIRSDAARYRALFRRIGEPWLWFSRAAMPEEELEAILADPRVEVDVLRDGDADIGLLELDFRHDSEAELAFLGLVPETIGRGAGRFLIQEAVRRAFGKPVERLFVHTCSLDHPDALAFYRRAGFVPYKRAIEVADDPRLTGRLPPQAGAHVPVLGKL
;
A
#
# COMPACT_ATOMS: atom_id res chain seq x y z
N MET A 1 -7.35 4.49 25.28
CA MET A 1 -5.88 4.48 25.10
C MET A 1 -5.30 5.68 25.82
N ASN A 2 -4.28 5.47 26.64
CA ASN A 2 -3.57 6.58 27.27
C ASN A 2 -2.49 7.09 26.30
N LEU A 3 -2.53 8.37 25.95
CA LEU A 3 -1.56 8.99 25.04
C LEU A 3 -0.30 9.51 25.76
N ASN A 4 -0.21 9.31 27.08
CA ASN A 4 0.95 9.67 27.89
C ASN A 4 1.53 8.40 28.53
N GLY A 5 2.75 8.03 28.15
CA GLY A 5 3.44 6.84 28.64
C GLY A 5 3.08 5.58 27.87
N TYR A 6 3.02 4.44 28.57
CA TYR A 6 2.73 3.14 27.98
C TYR A 6 1.22 2.84 28.03
N THR A 7 0.70 2.26 26.94
CA THR A 7 -0.61 1.59 26.93
C THR A 7 -0.34 0.12 26.65
N ASP A 8 -0.67 -0.75 27.61
CA ASP A 8 -0.56 -2.19 27.43
C ASP A 8 -1.57 -2.69 26.41
N LEU A 9 -1.13 -3.59 25.53
CA LEU A 9 -1.98 -4.28 24.58
C LEU A 9 -2.20 -5.71 25.09
N PRO A 10 -3.42 -6.25 24.99
CA PRO A 10 -3.63 -7.65 25.30
C PRO A 10 -2.94 -8.55 24.27
N ASP A 11 -2.61 -9.77 24.67
CA ASP A 11 -2.19 -10.83 23.76
C ASP A 11 -3.17 -10.92 22.58
N GLY A 12 -2.64 -11.17 21.38
CA GLY A 12 -3.43 -11.19 20.16
C GLY A 12 -3.59 -9.84 19.47
N LYS A 13 -3.09 -8.74 20.03
CA LYS A 13 -3.12 -7.42 19.39
C LYS A 13 -1.75 -6.98 18.89
N ILE A 14 -1.76 -6.28 17.76
CA ILE A 14 -0.63 -5.50 17.25
C ILE A 14 -1.01 -4.03 17.21
N ALA A 15 -0.01 -3.16 17.30
CA ALA A 15 -0.20 -1.73 17.09
C ALA A 15 0.83 -1.16 16.13
N SER A 16 0.40 -0.18 15.35
CA SER A 16 1.25 0.56 14.41
C SER A 16 1.06 2.06 14.63
N VAL A 17 2.15 2.82 14.46
CA VAL A 17 2.07 4.28 14.36
C VAL A 17 1.85 4.63 12.90
N VAL A 18 0.65 5.09 12.57
CA VAL A 18 0.28 5.52 11.22
C VAL A 18 0.68 6.97 11.02
N THR A 19 1.37 7.25 9.92
CA THR A 19 1.66 8.60 9.44
C THR A 19 0.93 8.84 8.13
N TYR A 20 0.08 9.87 8.11
CA TYR A 20 -0.62 10.30 6.91
C TYR A 20 0.21 11.39 6.21
N LEU A 21 0.37 11.25 4.91
CA LEU A 21 1.03 12.21 4.05
C LEU A 21 0.10 12.67 2.93
N HIS A 22 0.33 13.87 2.43
CA HIS A 22 -0.41 14.41 1.29
C HIS A 22 0.47 15.19 0.32
N MET A 23 -0.05 15.35 -0.88
CA MET A 23 0.46 16.22 -1.92
C MET A 23 -0.73 17.02 -2.47
N ARG A 24 -0.59 18.35 -2.55
CA ARG A 24 -1.64 19.26 -3.08
C ARG A 24 -1.30 19.84 -4.44
N ARG A 25 -0.04 19.71 -4.87
CA ARG A 25 0.45 20.13 -6.18
C ARG A 25 1.46 19.10 -6.66
N PRO A 26 1.37 18.62 -7.92
CA PRO A 26 2.39 17.74 -8.45
C PRO A 26 3.73 18.50 -8.56
N PRO A 27 4.87 17.83 -8.37
CA PRO A 27 6.16 18.39 -8.74
C PRO A 27 6.23 18.58 -10.26
N ASP A 28 6.99 19.57 -10.71
CA ASP A 28 7.30 19.77 -12.13
C ASP A 28 8.30 18.71 -12.59
N LEU A 29 7.80 17.57 -13.03
CA LEU A 29 8.57 16.43 -13.49
C LEU A 29 8.10 16.01 -14.89
N PRO A 30 9.02 15.54 -15.75
CA PRO A 30 8.64 14.95 -17.02
C PRO A 30 7.75 13.72 -16.79
N ARG A 31 7.02 13.33 -17.84
CA ARG A 31 6.28 12.07 -17.84
C ARG A 31 7.23 10.92 -17.47
N PRO A 32 6.87 10.05 -16.51
CA PRO A 32 7.72 8.93 -16.14
C PRO A 32 7.79 7.92 -17.29
N GLU A 33 9.00 7.45 -17.57
CA GLU A 33 9.25 6.35 -18.48
C GLU A 33 9.44 5.07 -17.68
N ALA A 34 8.84 3.98 -18.16
CA ALA A 34 9.06 2.68 -17.55
C ALA A 34 10.52 2.26 -17.76
N PRO A 35 11.20 1.75 -16.71
CA PRO A 35 12.51 1.13 -16.89
C PRO A 35 12.47 0.02 -17.96
N PRO A 36 13.58 -0.23 -18.69
CA PRO A 36 13.62 -1.28 -19.70
C PRO A 36 13.12 -2.64 -19.18
N GLY A 37 12.27 -3.30 -19.95
CA GLY A 37 11.66 -4.59 -19.58
C GLY A 37 10.41 -4.49 -18.71
N LEU A 38 10.13 -3.31 -18.13
CA LEU A 38 8.97 -3.12 -17.27
C LEU A 38 7.76 -2.59 -18.05
N THR A 39 6.59 -3.15 -17.77
CA THR A 39 5.30 -2.67 -18.29
C THR A 39 4.31 -2.49 -17.16
N LEU A 40 3.40 -1.53 -17.30
CA LEU A 40 2.35 -1.27 -16.32
C LEU A 40 1.00 -1.62 -16.93
N GLU A 41 0.37 -2.66 -16.41
CA GLU A 41 -0.88 -3.23 -16.93
C GLU A 41 -2.04 -2.85 -16.01
N ARG A 42 -3.08 -2.23 -16.55
CA ARG A 42 -4.35 -2.03 -15.83
C ARG A 42 -5.09 -3.36 -15.73
N ILE A 43 -5.38 -3.80 -14.51
CA ILE A 43 -6.29 -4.94 -14.28
C ILE A 43 -7.65 -4.45 -13.82
N ARG A 44 -8.70 -5.19 -14.19
CA ARG A 44 -10.09 -4.99 -13.75
C ARG A 44 -10.70 -6.34 -13.45
N SER A 45 -11.33 -6.48 -12.30
CA SER A 45 -12.05 -7.71 -11.92
C SER A 45 -11.19 -8.99 -12.03
N ASP A 46 -10.04 -8.98 -11.38
CA ASP A 46 -9.14 -10.15 -11.24
C ASP A 46 -8.67 -10.24 -9.78
N ALA A 47 -9.61 -10.56 -8.87
CA ALA A 47 -9.34 -10.61 -7.44
C ALA A 47 -8.28 -11.66 -7.08
N ALA A 48 -8.20 -12.76 -7.83
CA ALA A 48 -7.24 -13.82 -7.59
C ALA A 48 -5.79 -13.35 -7.84
N ARG A 49 -5.52 -12.77 -9.02
CA ARG A 49 -4.18 -12.24 -9.35
C ARG A 49 -3.81 -11.08 -8.46
N TYR A 50 -4.75 -10.15 -8.23
CA TYR A 50 -4.56 -9.03 -7.31
C TYR A 50 -4.17 -9.52 -5.92
N ARG A 51 -4.93 -10.47 -5.34
CA ARG A 51 -4.70 -10.96 -3.98
C ARG A 51 -3.40 -11.74 -3.87
N ALA A 52 -3.04 -12.52 -4.89
CA ALA A 52 -1.77 -13.22 -4.94
C ALA A 52 -0.59 -12.23 -4.91
N LEU A 53 -0.66 -11.16 -5.70
CA LEU A 53 0.38 -10.12 -5.71
C LEU A 53 0.41 -9.31 -4.41
N PHE A 54 -0.76 -8.91 -3.91
CA PHE A 54 -0.90 -8.21 -2.64
C PHE A 54 -0.24 -8.97 -1.48
N ARG A 55 -0.48 -10.29 -1.40
CA ARG A 55 0.16 -11.16 -0.42
C ARG A 55 1.67 -11.22 -0.59
N ARG A 56 2.16 -11.47 -1.80
CA ARG A 56 3.61 -11.53 -2.09
C ARG A 56 4.35 -10.25 -1.69
N ILE A 57 3.74 -9.10 -1.89
CA ILE A 57 4.31 -7.80 -1.53
C ILE A 57 4.21 -7.56 -0.02
N GLY A 58 3.02 -7.81 0.54
CA GLY A 58 2.63 -7.27 1.84
C GLY A 58 2.74 -8.23 3.02
N GLU A 59 2.81 -9.54 2.81
CA GLU A 59 3.01 -10.53 3.89
C GLU A 59 4.26 -10.26 4.75
N PRO A 60 5.43 -9.86 4.18
CA PRO A 60 6.57 -9.45 4.98
C PRO A 60 6.31 -8.25 5.89
N TRP A 61 5.25 -7.48 5.63
CA TRP A 61 4.88 -6.21 6.28
C TRP A 61 3.49 -6.27 6.94
N LEU A 62 2.97 -7.47 7.17
CA LEU A 62 1.65 -7.71 7.78
C LEU A 62 0.48 -7.01 7.06
N TRP A 63 0.52 -6.86 5.73
CA TRP A 63 -0.65 -6.41 4.99
C TRP A 63 -1.73 -7.49 4.98
N PHE A 64 -2.84 -7.25 5.67
CA PHE A 64 -3.94 -8.22 5.75
C PHE A 64 -5.27 -7.71 5.18
N SER A 65 -5.44 -6.40 4.96
CA SER A 65 -6.72 -5.78 4.59
C SER A 65 -7.34 -6.42 3.34
N ARG A 66 -6.64 -6.40 2.22
CA ARG A 66 -7.08 -7.04 0.97
C ARG A 66 -6.85 -8.55 0.95
N ALA A 67 -5.85 -9.03 1.70
CA ALA A 67 -5.54 -10.46 1.79
C ALA A 67 -6.68 -11.25 2.46
N ALA A 68 -7.39 -10.65 3.42
CA ALA A 68 -8.45 -11.27 4.20
C ALA A 68 -9.87 -10.81 3.85
N MET A 69 -10.02 -9.84 2.94
CA MET A 69 -11.30 -9.34 2.46
C MET A 69 -12.11 -10.47 1.80
N PRO A 70 -13.45 -10.55 1.95
CA PRO A 70 -14.29 -11.45 1.15
C PRO A 70 -14.06 -11.23 -0.35
N GLU A 71 -14.22 -12.29 -1.16
CA GLU A 71 -13.95 -12.20 -2.60
C GLU A 71 -14.88 -11.22 -3.29
N GLU A 72 -16.18 -11.25 -2.95
CA GLU A 72 -17.21 -10.40 -3.54
C GLU A 72 -16.96 -8.92 -3.24
N GLU A 73 -16.48 -8.61 -2.04
CA GLU A 73 -16.12 -7.25 -1.64
C GLU A 73 -14.88 -6.76 -2.40
N LEU A 74 -13.86 -7.62 -2.55
CA LEU A 74 -12.67 -7.28 -3.31
C LEU A 74 -13.01 -7.06 -4.79
N GLU A 75 -13.80 -7.96 -5.39
CA GLU A 75 -14.27 -7.82 -6.78
C GLU A 75 -15.06 -6.53 -6.99
N ALA A 76 -15.96 -6.18 -6.06
CA ALA A 76 -16.71 -4.92 -6.14
C ALA A 76 -15.78 -3.69 -6.14
N ILE A 77 -14.68 -3.73 -5.37
CA ILE A 77 -13.69 -2.66 -5.34
C ILE A 77 -12.89 -2.61 -6.64
N LEU A 78 -12.43 -3.76 -7.14
CA LEU A 78 -11.67 -3.84 -8.40
C LEU A 78 -12.51 -3.50 -9.64
N ALA A 79 -13.84 -3.64 -9.55
CA ALA A 79 -14.79 -3.29 -10.60
C ALA A 79 -15.22 -1.82 -10.58
N ASP A 80 -15.02 -1.08 -9.48
CA ASP A 80 -15.42 0.32 -9.39
C ASP A 80 -14.62 1.17 -10.39
N PRO A 81 -15.27 1.93 -11.29
CA PRO A 81 -14.56 2.73 -12.30
C PRO A 81 -13.71 3.86 -11.71
N ARG A 82 -13.91 4.22 -10.44
CA ARG A 82 -13.10 5.18 -9.68
C ARG A 82 -11.94 4.52 -8.92
N VAL A 83 -11.79 3.21 -9.00
CA VAL A 83 -10.62 2.49 -8.49
C VAL A 83 -9.75 2.09 -9.67
N GLU A 84 -8.49 2.49 -9.62
CA GLU A 84 -7.51 2.21 -10.66
C GLU A 84 -6.41 1.31 -10.10
N VAL A 85 -6.38 0.07 -10.57
CA VAL A 85 -5.42 -0.95 -10.10
C VAL A 85 -4.52 -1.36 -11.26
N ASP A 86 -3.23 -1.18 -11.08
CA ASP A 86 -2.23 -1.53 -12.07
C ASP A 86 -1.21 -2.50 -11.48
N VAL A 87 -0.81 -3.46 -12.31
CA VAL A 87 0.23 -4.44 -12.04
C VAL A 87 1.47 -4.06 -12.85
N LEU A 88 2.59 -3.87 -12.16
CA LEU A 88 3.90 -3.73 -12.77
C LEU A 88 4.43 -5.12 -13.13
N ARG A 89 4.83 -5.31 -14.38
CA ARG A 89 5.32 -6.58 -14.91
C ARG A 89 6.75 -6.47 -15.40
N ASP A 90 7.52 -7.52 -15.18
CA ASP A 90 8.84 -7.76 -15.79
C ASP A 90 8.73 -9.03 -16.65
N GLY A 91 8.57 -8.85 -17.96
CA GLY A 91 8.11 -9.93 -18.84
C GLY A 91 6.75 -10.48 -18.40
N ASP A 92 6.71 -11.78 -18.08
CA ASP A 92 5.49 -12.45 -17.62
C ASP A 92 5.25 -12.36 -16.11
N ALA A 93 6.24 -11.88 -15.33
CA ALA A 93 6.16 -11.86 -13.88
C ALA A 93 5.48 -10.59 -13.36
N ASP A 94 4.49 -10.75 -12.49
CA ASP A 94 3.93 -9.65 -11.70
C ASP A 94 4.85 -9.30 -10.53
N ILE A 95 5.34 -8.07 -10.52
CA ILE A 95 6.38 -7.61 -9.59
C ILE A 95 5.99 -6.39 -8.77
N GLY A 96 4.88 -5.72 -9.07
CA GLY A 96 4.48 -4.53 -8.34
C GLY A 96 3.00 -4.21 -8.46
N LEU A 97 2.49 -3.55 -7.44
CA LEU A 97 1.10 -3.13 -7.33
C LEU A 97 1.03 -1.61 -7.20
N LEU A 98 0.11 -1.00 -7.94
CA LEU A 98 -0.29 0.39 -7.79
C LEU A 98 -1.82 0.47 -7.76
N GLU A 99 -2.39 0.88 -6.64
CA GLU A 99 -3.82 1.10 -6.48
C GLU A 99 -4.09 2.57 -6.12
N LEU A 100 -4.87 3.24 -6.97
CA LEU A 100 -5.41 4.58 -6.73
C LEU A 100 -6.92 4.50 -6.52
N ASP A 101 -7.41 5.12 -5.46
CA ASP A 101 -8.84 5.20 -5.15
C ASP A 101 -9.31 6.65 -5.24
N PHE A 102 -10.20 6.91 -6.21
CA PHE A 102 -10.81 8.21 -6.48
C PHE A 102 -12.26 8.29 -5.97
N ARG A 103 -12.66 7.41 -5.05
CA ARG A 103 -14.02 7.40 -4.51
C ARG A 103 -14.25 8.49 -3.47
N HIS A 104 -13.19 9.10 -2.96
CA HIS A 104 -13.22 10.25 -2.05
C HIS A 104 -13.48 11.56 -2.81
N ASP A 105 -14.35 12.41 -2.29
CA ASP A 105 -14.75 13.66 -2.95
C ASP A 105 -13.56 14.59 -3.16
N SER A 106 -13.25 14.90 -4.42
CA SER A 106 -12.12 15.75 -4.83
C SER A 106 -10.74 15.27 -4.32
N GLU A 107 -10.61 14.02 -3.90
CA GLU A 107 -9.36 13.47 -3.36
C GLU A 107 -9.02 12.13 -3.99
N ALA A 108 -7.73 11.89 -4.14
CA ALA A 108 -7.19 10.60 -4.55
C ALA A 108 -6.44 9.98 -3.36
N GLU A 109 -6.68 8.71 -3.11
CA GLU A 109 -5.88 7.91 -2.20
C GLU A 109 -4.92 7.02 -3.00
N LEU A 110 -3.64 7.05 -2.67
CA LEU A 110 -2.72 5.98 -3.03
C LEU A 110 -2.90 4.86 -2.01
N ALA A 111 -3.86 3.96 -2.29
CA ALA A 111 -4.29 2.94 -1.34
C ALA A 111 -3.20 1.88 -1.15
N PHE A 112 -2.58 1.42 -2.24
CA PHE A 112 -1.45 0.49 -2.18
C PHE A 112 -0.41 0.83 -3.23
N LEU A 113 0.85 0.84 -2.80
CA LEU A 113 2.01 0.87 -3.68
C LEU A 113 3.05 -0.06 -3.09
N GLY A 114 3.46 -1.06 -3.86
CA GLY A 114 4.48 -1.98 -3.41
C GLY A 114 5.13 -2.77 -4.53
N LEU A 115 6.27 -3.38 -4.21
CA LEU A 115 7.07 -4.20 -5.09
C LEU A 115 7.39 -5.50 -4.38
N VAL A 116 7.51 -6.58 -5.16
CA VAL A 116 8.02 -7.84 -4.62
C VAL A 116 9.48 -7.65 -4.18
N PRO A 117 9.91 -8.28 -3.07
CA PRO A 117 11.21 -8.01 -2.45
C PRO A 117 12.42 -8.10 -3.39
N GLU A 118 12.36 -8.99 -4.39
CA GLU A 118 13.46 -9.28 -5.31
C GLU A 118 13.73 -8.17 -6.33
N THR A 119 12.82 -7.18 -6.45
CA THR A 119 12.86 -6.13 -7.48
C THR A 119 13.16 -4.73 -6.94
N ILE A 120 13.39 -4.62 -5.62
CA ILE A 120 13.72 -3.35 -4.96
C ILE A 120 15.09 -2.84 -5.45
N GLY A 121 15.19 -1.51 -5.68
CA GLY A 121 16.45 -0.85 -6.05
C GLY A 121 16.70 -0.64 -7.55
N ARG A 122 15.78 -1.08 -8.43
CA ARG A 122 15.94 -0.97 -9.90
C ARG A 122 15.17 0.18 -10.56
N GLY A 123 14.77 1.19 -9.80
CA GLY A 123 13.99 2.33 -10.30
C GLY A 123 12.47 2.10 -10.45
N ALA A 124 12.00 0.85 -10.32
CA ALA A 124 10.59 0.49 -10.39
C ALA A 124 9.69 1.30 -9.43
N GLY A 125 10.12 1.48 -8.17
CA GLY A 125 9.35 2.22 -7.18
C GLY A 125 9.23 3.71 -7.53
N ARG A 126 10.32 4.31 -8.03
CA ARG A 126 10.31 5.70 -8.52
C ARG A 126 9.37 5.86 -9.70
N PHE A 127 9.38 4.91 -10.64
CA PHE A 127 8.45 4.90 -11.76
C PHE A 127 6.99 4.83 -11.29
N LEU A 128 6.65 3.90 -10.40
CA LEU A 128 5.28 3.74 -9.89
C LEU A 128 4.76 4.97 -9.17
N ILE A 129 5.54 5.58 -8.27
CA ILE A 129 5.07 6.77 -7.55
C ILE A 129 4.91 7.97 -8.47
N GLN A 130 5.77 8.11 -9.49
CA GLN A 130 5.61 9.17 -10.49
C GLN A 130 4.36 8.95 -11.35
N GLU A 131 4.06 7.70 -11.73
CA GLU A 131 2.79 7.39 -12.41
C GLU A 131 1.57 7.64 -11.52
N ALA A 132 1.65 7.28 -10.24
CA ALA A 132 0.60 7.56 -9.26
C ALA A 132 0.27 9.06 -9.20
N VAL A 133 1.30 9.89 -9.04
CA VAL A 133 1.19 11.35 -8.99
C VAL A 133 0.64 11.90 -10.30
N ARG A 134 1.19 11.49 -11.45
CA ARG A 134 0.75 11.96 -12.77
C ARG A 134 -0.72 11.65 -13.02
N ARG A 135 -1.17 10.43 -12.68
CA ARG A 135 -2.56 10.00 -12.89
C ARG A 135 -3.52 10.69 -11.94
N ALA A 136 -3.13 10.85 -10.68
CA ALA A 136 -3.96 11.54 -9.69
C ALA A 136 -4.23 12.98 -10.12
N PHE A 137 -3.18 13.77 -10.40
CA PHE A 137 -3.33 15.18 -10.79
C PHE A 137 -3.73 15.38 -12.26
N GLY A 138 -3.85 14.31 -13.04
CA GLY A 138 -4.51 14.32 -14.35
C GLY A 138 -6.05 14.37 -14.25
N LYS A 139 -6.60 14.28 -13.05
CA LYS A 139 -8.03 14.36 -12.72
C LYS A 139 -8.30 15.59 -11.83
N PRO A 140 -9.57 16.04 -11.68
CA PRO A 140 -9.90 17.19 -10.84
C PRO A 140 -9.86 16.84 -9.35
N VAL A 141 -8.67 16.55 -8.82
CA VAL A 141 -8.42 16.30 -7.39
C VAL A 141 -7.65 17.47 -6.77
N GLU A 142 -7.98 17.80 -5.53
CA GLU A 142 -7.30 18.83 -4.75
C GLU A 142 -6.14 18.26 -3.93
N ARG A 143 -6.16 16.95 -3.70
CA ARG A 143 -5.20 16.24 -2.86
C ARG A 143 -5.00 14.80 -3.31
N LEU A 144 -3.75 14.39 -3.41
CA LEU A 144 -3.34 12.99 -3.37
C LEU A 144 -2.83 12.68 -1.96
N PHE A 145 -3.36 11.67 -1.30
CA PHE A 145 -2.90 11.27 0.03
C PHE A 145 -2.52 9.80 0.09
N VAL A 146 -1.70 9.46 1.08
CA VAL A 146 -1.27 8.11 1.40
C VAL A 146 -1.12 8.02 2.92
N HIS A 147 -1.27 6.83 3.47
CA HIS A 147 -0.84 6.55 4.82
C HIS A 147 0.13 5.36 4.81
N THR A 148 1.10 5.42 5.71
CA THR A 148 2.07 4.35 5.96
C THR A 148 2.23 4.21 7.46
N CYS A 149 2.62 3.04 7.93
CA CYS A 149 2.74 2.76 9.35
C CYS A 149 4.09 2.13 9.73
N SER A 150 4.33 2.01 11.03
CA SER A 150 5.54 1.38 11.57
C SER A 150 5.67 -0.12 11.30
N LEU A 151 4.66 -0.76 10.70
CA LEU A 151 4.71 -2.16 10.25
C LEU A 151 5.01 -2.30 8.74
N ASP A 152 4.97 -1.19 7.99
CA ASP A 152 5.39 -1.18 6.59
C ASP A 152 6.92 -1.27 6.46
N HIS A 153 7.39 -1.38 5.22
CA HIS A 153 8.82 -1.31 4.91
C HIS A 153 9.47 -0.07 5.56
N PRO A 154 10.62 -0.19 6.25
CA PRO A 154 11.24 0.90 7.03
C PRO A 154 11.55 2.16 6.19
N ASP A 155 11.85 1.97 4.90
CA ASP A 155 12.08 3.08 3.96
C ASP A 155 10.81 3.77 3.42
N ALA A 156 9.60 3.27 3.69
CA ALA A 156 8.35 3.76 3.09
C ALA A 156 8.11 5.26 3.35
N LEU A 157 8.24 5.69 4.62
CA LEU A 157 8.08 7.10 4.98
C LEU A 157 9.09 8.00 4.27
N ALA A 158 10.36 7.59 4.21
CA ALA A 158 11.40 8.34 3.53
C ALA A 158 11.18 8.37 2.01
N PHE A 159 10.69 7.27 1.44
CA PHE A 159 10.33 7.15 0.03
C PHE A 159 9.24 8.16 -0.37
N TYR A 160 8.12 8.21 0.36
CA TYR A 160 7.05 9.17 0.06
C TYR A 160 7.51 10.62 0.21
N ARG A 161 8.31 10.93 1.24
CA ARG A 161 8.87 12.28 1.41
C ARG A 161 9.79 12.70 0.27
N ARG A 162 10.64 11.78 -0.23
CA ARG A 162 11.48 12.04 -1.43
C ARG A 162 10.65 12.25 -2.69
N ALA A 163 9.47 11.63 -2.77
CA ALA A 163 8.52 11.86 -3.87
C ALA A 163 7.74 13.18 -3.75
N GLY A 164 7.91 13.94 -2.66
CA GLY A 164 7.29 15.25 -2.46
C GLY A 164 6.04 15.25 -1.57
N PHE A 165 5.69 14.12 -0.95
CA PHE A 165 4.59 14.08 0.01
C PHE A 165 5.00 14.72 1.35
N VAL A 166 4.06 15.43 1.97
CA VAL A 166 4.24 16.10 3.26
C VAL A 166 3.43 15.39 4.35
N PRO A 167 4.05 14.94 5.45
CA PRO A 167 3.32 14.40 6.61
C PRO A 167 2.43 15.47 7.26
N TYR A 168 1.18 15.13 7.58
CA TYR A 168 0.23 16.10 8.17
C TYR A 168 -0.57 15.57 9.37
N LYS A 169 -0.62 14.25 9.58
CA LYS A 169 -1.36 13.62 10.69
C LYS A 169 -0.65 12.35 11.14
N ARG A 170 -0.80 12.01 12.43
CA ARG A 170 -0.44 10.71 12.99
C ARG A 170 -1.63 10.06 13.69
N ALA A 171 -1.64 8.74 13.74
CA ALA A 171 -2.58 7.94 14.51
C ALA A 171 -1.88 6.69 15.06
N ILE A 172 -2.53 6.01 16.00
CA ILE A 172 -2.18 4.66 16.40
C ILE A 172 -3.31 3.77 15.90
N GLU A 173 -2.96 2.76 15.11
CA GLU A 173 -3.85 1.68 14.73
C GLU A 173 -3.60 0.51 15.69
N VAL A 174 -4.67 -0.08 16.22
CA VAL A 174 -4.62 -1.31 16.99
C VAL A 174 -5.51 -2.32 16.29
N ALA A 175 -4.97 -3.48 15.94
CA ALA A 175 -5.66 -4.55 15.23
C ALA A 175 -5.44 -5.90 15.90
N ASP A 176 -6.30 -6.87 15.60
CA ASP A 176 -5.98 -8.28 15.86
C ASP A 176 -4.76 -8.67 15.03
N ASP A 177 -3.83 -9.42 15.63
CA ASP A 177 -2.71 -9.99 14.89
C ASP A 177 -3.28 -10.91 13.80
N PRO A 178 -3.06 -10.60 12.51
CA PRO A 178 -3.65 -11.36 11.42
C PRO A 178 -3.15 -12.81 11.39
N ARG A 179 -2.00 -13.11 12.02
CA ARG A 179 -1.44 -14.47 12.12
C ARG A 179 -2.23 -15.34 13.09
N LEU A 180 -2.71 -14.74 14.18
CA LEU A 180 -3.52 -15.42 15.20
C LEU A 180 -4.98 -15.59 14.78
N THR A 181 -5.42 -14.87 13.75
CA THR A 181 -6.78 -14.99 13.18
C THR A 181 -6.83 -15.83 11.90
N GLY A 182 -5.71 -16.43 11.50
CA GLY A 182 -5.60 -17.24 10.27
C GLY A 182 -5.70 -16.41 8.97
N ARG A 183 -5.63 -15.08 9.06
CA ARG A 183 -5.69 -14.17 7.91
C ARG A 183 -4.36 -14.05 7.17
N LEU A 184 -3.26 -14.26 7.89
CA LEU A 184 -1.90 -14.36 7.36
C LEU A 184 -1.22 -15.62 7.90
N PRO A 185 -0.23 -16.17 7.18
CA PRO A 185 0.51 -17.33 7.67
C PRO A 185 1.40 -16.97 8.88
N PRO A 186 1.71 -17.91 9.78
CA PRO A 186 2.45 -17.63 11.02
C PRO A 186 3.81 -16.93 10.85
N GLN A 187 4.49 -17.16 9.73
CA GLN A 187 5.79 -16.57 9.39
C GLN A 187 5.72 -15.15 8.80
N ALA A 188 4.51 -14.63 8.52
CA ALA A 188 4.35 -13.26 8.01
C ALA A 188 4.91 -12.25 9.00
N GLY A 189 5.50 -11.15 8.48
CA GLY A 189 6.09 -10.12 9.33
C GLY A 189 7.05 -10.64 10.39
N ALA A 190 8.00 -11.51 10.02
CA ALA A 190 8.92 -12.18 10.96
C ALA A 190 9.74 -11.22 11.87
N HIS A 191 9.82 -9.94 11.51
CA HIS A 191 10.43 -8.88 12.31
C HIS A 191 9.54 -8.36 13.46
N VAL A 192 8.26 -8.77 13.51
CA VAL A 192 7.28 -8.40 14.53
C VAL A 192 6.97 -9.63 15.40
N PRO A 193 7.27 -9.60 16.71
CA PRO A 193 6.95 -10.69 17.62
C PRO A 193 5.46 -11.04 17.62
N VAL A 194 5.14 -12.32 17.78
CA VAL A 194 3.77 -12.79 18.03
C VAL A 194 3.60 -12.97 19.54
N LEU A 195 2.59 -12.32 20.13
CA LEU A 195 2.21 -12.52 21.53
C LEU A 195 0.83 -13.17 21.57
N GLY A 196 0.78 -14.45 21.93
CA GLY A 196 -0.43 -15.27 21.92
C GLY A 196 -0.16 -16.71 21.48
N LYS A 197 -1.21 -17.55 21.45
CA LYS A 197 -1.12 -18.93 20.94
C LYS A 197 -1.51 -18.97 19.47
N LEU A 198 -0.56 -19.34 18.62
CA LEU A 198 -0.79 -19.72 17.22
C LEU A 198 -1.63 -21.00 17.11
#